data_AF-A0A3L6SUZ4-F1
#
_entry.id   AF-A0A3L6SUZ4-F1
#
_cell.length_a   1.000
_cell.length_b   1.000
_cell.length_c   1.000
_cell.angle_alpha   90.00
_cell.angle_beta   90.00
_cell.angle_gamma   90.00
#
_symmetry.space_group_name_H-M   'P 1'
#
loop_
_entity.id
_entity.type
_entity.pdbx_description
1 polymer ?
#
loop_
_entity_poly.entity_id
_entity_poly.type
_entity_poly.pdbx_seq_one_letter_code
_entity_poly.pdbx_strand_id
1 'polypeptide(L)'
;MKARRRHRSSLAELPTDLAIKIAGRLAATSKRPMDDLRALRATCRRMLRVCSEPEVGRRVTLGRFKDNMSWDDPAGYATLVGHLTKVGNPEACFLIGMEVAFRKGTPLASVCTIEFQHAAEFGHNLAAYVGAILLYRANDDAVSDDVARRYMREVEGEEDAVAAAAAGHGCLH
;
A
#
# COMPACT_ATOMS: atom_id res chain seq x y z
N MET A 1 19.76 51.03 4.25
CA MET A 1 18.70 50.07 3.88
C MET A 1 19.23 48.64 4.03
N LYS A 2 18.74 47.85 4.99
CA LYS A 2 19.14 46.44 5.14
C LYS A 2 18.32 45.58 4.17
N ALA A 3 19.00 44.97 3.19
CA ALA A 3 18.39 44.00 2.30
C ALA A 3 17.89 42.79 3.11
N ARG A 4 16.57 42.56 3.13
CA ARG A 4 16.00 41.30 3.60
C ARG A 4 16.54 40.19 2.70
N ARG A 5 17.43 39.34 3.20
CA ARG A 5 17.75 38.05 2.55
C ARG A 5 16.43 37.33 2.36
N ARG A 6 15.93 37.26 1.12
CA ARG A 6 14.86 36.32 0.79
C ARG A 6 15.47 34.94 1.02
N HIS A 7 15.08 34.28 2.11
CA HIS A 7 15.37 32.86 2.25
C HIS A 7 14.78 32.18 1.02
N ARG A 8 15.64 31.63 0.16
CA ARG A 8 15.22 30.65 -0.83
C ARG A 8 14.46 29.59 -0.04
N SER A 9 13.20 29.34 -0.42
CA SER A 9 12.41 28.32 0.26
C SER A 9 13.20 27.02 0.19
N SER A 10 13.49 26.38 1.33
CA SER A 10 14.20 25.09 1.38
C SER A 10 13.52 24.02 0.54
N LEU A 11 12.20 24.14 0.35
CA LEU A 11 11.40 23.31 -0.55
C LEU A 11 11.73 23.49 -2.04
N ALA A 12 12.35 24.60 -2.45
CA ALA A 12 12.83 24.81 -3.81
C ALA A 12 14.20 24.14 -4.06
N GLU A 13 14.96 23.88 -3.00
CA GLU A 13 16.31 23.28 -3.09
C GLU A 13 16.31 21.77 -2.87
N LEU A 14 15.29 21.23 -2.19
CA LEU A 14 15.11 19.79 -1.99
C LEU A 14 15.00 19.07 -3.34
N PRO A 15 15.71 17.97 -3.62
CA PRO A 15 15.48 17.14 -4.81
C PRO A 15 14.05 16.55 -4.85
N THR A 16 13.50 16.37 -6.05
CA THR A 16 12.10 15.91 -6.21
C THR A 16 11.87 14.52 -5.62
N ASP A 17 12.81 13.59 -5.80
CA ASP A 17 12.68 12.22 -5.26
C ASP A 17 12.65 12.21 -3.73
N LEU A 18 13.42 13.09 -3.10
CA LEU A 18 13.40 13.25 -1.64
C LEU A 18 12.08 13.90 -1.18
N ALA A 19 11.54 14.85 -1.94
CA ALA A 19 10.23 15.44 -1.66
C ALA A 19 9.12 14.37 -1.74
N ILE A 20 9.13 13.51 -2.76
CA ILE A 20 8.20 12.37 -2.89
C ILE A 20 8.37 11.42 -1.71
N LYS A 21 9.60 11.09 -1.32
CA LYS A 21 9.87 10.21 -0.17
C LYS A 21 9.35 10.80 1.13
N ILE A 22 9.52 12.10 1.36
CA ILE A 22 9.01 12.80 2.56
C ILE A 22 7.49 12.84 2.54
N ALA A 23 6.86 13.24 1.43
CA ALA A 23 5.40 13.28 1.29
C ALA A 23 4.79 11.88 1.45
N GLY A 24 5.43 10.85 0.89
CA GLY A 24 5.01 9.47 1.06
C GLY A 24 5.15 8.97 2.51
N ARG A 25 6.22 9.36 3.22
CA ARG A 25 6.34 9.06 4.66
C ARG A 25 5.26 9.76 5.46
N LEU A 26 4.99 11.04 5.17
CA LEU A 26 3.90 11.79 5.78
C LEU A 26 2.55 11.08 5.58
N ALA A 27 2.28 10.61 4.35
CA ALA A 27 1.07 9.87 4.01
C ALA A 27 0.91 8.53 4.77
N ALA A 28 2.03 7.85 5.05
CA ALA A 28 2.03 6.57 5.76
C ALA A 28 1.93 6.72 7.30
N THR A 29 2.57 7.74 7.86
CA THR A 29 2.74 7.85 9.32
C THR A 29 1.84 8.88 9.98
N SER A 30 1.29 9.83 9.24
CA SER A 30 0.42 10.86 9.81
C SER A 30 -0.88 10.28 10.37
N LYS A 31 -1.35 10.82 11.50
CA LYS A 31 -2.68 10.53 12.05
C LYS A 31 -3.83 11.01 11.15
N ARG A 32 -3.59 12.04 10.33
CA ARG A 32 -4.57 12.68 9.44
C ARG A 32 -3.96 12.90 8.06
N PRO A 33 -3.61 11.80 7.34
CA PRO A 33 -2.78 11.90 6.14
C PRO A 33 -3.43 12.75 5.05
N MET A 34 -4.75 12.75 4.92
CA MET A 34 -5.45 13.57 3.92
C MET A 34 -5.37 15.07 4.22
N ASP A 35 -5.47 15.47 5.49
CA ASP A 35 -5.39 16.87 5.88
C ASP A 35 -3.96 17.40 5.76
N ASP A 36 -2.99 16.59 6.16
CA ASP A 36 -1.57 16.94 6.04
C ASP A 36 -1.11 17.02 4.58
N LEU A 37 -1.57 16.10 3.72
CA LEU A 37 -1.30 16.17 2.28
C LEU A 37 -2.00 17.38 1.63
N ARG A 38 -3.23 17.72 2.04
CA ARG A 38 -3.92 18.94 1.59
C ARG A 38 -3.15 20.20 2.00
N ALA A 39 -2.71 20.28 3.25
CA ALA A 39 -1.88 21.38 3.74
C ALA A 39 -0.56 21.47 2.95
N LEU A 40 0.10 20.34 2.70
CA LEU A 40 1.34 20.28 1.94
C LEU A 40 1.14 20.75 0.49
N ARG A 41 0.06 20.33 -0.18
CA ARG A 41 -0.33 20.80 -1.53
C ARG A 41 -0.53 22.31 -1.59
N ALA A 42 -1.09 22.91 -0.54
CA ALA A 42 -1.34 24.34 -0.47
C ALA A 42 -0.07 25.20 -0.32
N THR A 43 1.06 24.62 0.11
CA THR A 43 2.30 25.38 0.33
C THR A 43 2.87 25.99 -0.96
N CYS A 44 2.92 25.23 -2.05
CA CYS A 44 3.37 25.70 -3.36
C CYS A 44 3.03 24.72 -4.50
N ARG A 45 3.10 25.20 -5.74
CA ARG A 45 2.88 24.39 -6.96
C ARG A 45 3.80 23.17 -7.07
N ARG A 46 5.02 23.26 -6.52
CA ARG A 46 5.94 22.11 -6.51
C ARG A 46 5.41 20.99 -5.62
N MET A 47 5.01 21.32 -4.40
CA MET A 47 4.44 20.33 -3.48
C MET A 47 3.08 19.82 -3.96
N LEU A 48 2.29 20.64 -4.66
CA LEU A 48 1.09 20.17 -5.34
C LEU A 48 1.40 19.01 -6.31
N ARG A 49 2.46 19.13 -7.11
CA ARG A 49 2.89 18.06 -8.04
C ARG A 49 3.41 16.84 -7.27
N VAL A 50 4.31 17.05 -6.32
CA VAL A 50 4.87 15.98 -5.47
C VAL A 50 3.77 15.16 -4.78
N CYS A 51 2.78 15.81 -4.17
CA CYS A 51 1.67 15.12 -3.51
C CYS A 51 0.65 14.49 -4.47
N SER A 52 0.81 14.71 -5.78
CA SER A 52 0.00 14.08 -6.83
C SER A 52 0.72 12.90 -7.48
N GLU A 53 1.98 12.65 -7.12
CA GLU A 53 2.74 11.53 -7.64
C GLU A 53 2.16 10.18 -7.15
N PRO A 54 2.06 9.17 -8.02
CA PRO A 54 1.52 7.85 -7.68
C PRO A 54 2.17 7.22 -6.45
N GLU A 55 3.48 7.38 -6.27
CA GLU A 55 4.25 6.85 -5.15
C GLU A 55 3.80 7.39 -3.79
N VAL A 56 3.29 8.62 -3.76
CA VAL A 56 2.70 9.20 -2.54
C VAL A 56 1.34 8.54 -2.28
N GLY A 57 0.52 8.39 -3.33
CA GLY A 57 -0.77 7.70 -3.25
C GLY A 57 -0.65 6.26 -2.77
N ARG A 58 0.32 5.50 -3.27
CA ARG A 58 0.60 4.11 -2.84
C ARG A 58 0.93 3.98 -1.35
N ARG A 59 1.40 5.06 -0.71
CA ARG A 59 1.79 5.07 0.70
C ARG A 59 0.72 5.62 1.65
N VAL A 60 -0.43 6.03 1.14
CA VAL A 60 -1.55 6.48 1.99
C VAL A 60 -2.08 5.30 2.79
N THR A 61 -2.05 5.40 4.11
CA THR A 61 -2.62 4.39 5.03
C THR A 61 -4.09 4.72 5.30
N LEU A 62 -5.00 4.07 4.56
CA LEU A 62 -6.45 4.26 4.67
C LEU A 62 -6.96 3.91 6.07
N GLY A 63 -6.41 2.88 6.71
CA GLY A 63 -6.80 2.45 8.07
C GLY A 63 -6.73 3.56 9.12
N ARG A 64 -5.94 4.63 8.90
CA ARG A 64 -5.82 5.74 9.85
C ARG A 64 -6.99 6.73 9.84
N PHE A 65 -7.74 6.80 8.75
CA PHE A 65 -8.80 7.79 8.57
C PHE A 65 -10.06 7.25 7.90
N LYS A 66 -10.06 5.96 7.54
CA LYS A 66 -11.18 5.26 6.92
C LYS A 66 -12.45 5.48 7.69
N ASP A 67 -12.45 5.21 9.00
CA ASP A 67 -13.67 5.28 9.81
C ASP A 67 -14.24 6.69 9.75
N ASN A 68 -13.49 7.70 10.20
CA ASN A 68 -13.92 9.10 10.18
C ASN A 68 -14.42 9.55 8.80
N MET A 69 -13.65 9.32 7.74
CA MET A 69 -14.00 9.81 6.41
C MET A 69 -15.19 9.07 5.81
N SER A 70 -15.32 7.76 6.06
CA SER A 70 -16.45 6.98 5.56
C SER A 70 -17.78 7.37 6.20
N TRP A 71 -17.77 7.88 7.43
CA TRP A 71 -18.95 8.41 8.11
C TRP A 71 -19.25 9.86 7.70
N ASP A 72 -18.23 10.72 7.63
CA ASP A 72 -18.40 12.16 7.36
C ASP A 72 -18.67 12.47 5.87
N ASP A 73 -17.98 11.78 4.96
CA ASP A 73 -18.09 11.96 3.50
C ASP A 73 -17.95 10.61 2.76
N PRO A 74 -19.00 9.78 2.75
CA PRO A 74 -18.96 8.47 2.12
C PRO A 74 -18.64 8.52 0.62
N ALA A 75 -19.14 9.54 -0.08
CA ALA A 75 -18.95 9.71 -1.52
C ALA A 75 -17.51 10.13 -1.87
N GLY A 76 -16.94 11.06 -1.11
CA GLY A 76 -15.53 11.44 -1.24
C GLY A 76 -14.60 10.31 -0.84
N TYR A 77 -14.95 9.51 0.18
CA TYR A 77 -14.19 8.32 0.56
C TYR A 77 -14.15 7.29 -0.58
N ALA A 78 -15.32 6.95 -1.16
CA ALA A 78 -15.39 6.03 -2.29
C ALA A 78 -14.59 6.52 -3.50
N THR A 79 -14.68 7.82 -3.81
CA THR A 79 -13.88 8.44 -4.88
C THR A 79 -12.39 8.31 -4.60
N LEU A 80 -11.96 8.62 -3.38
CA LEU A 80 -10.55 8.49 -2.97
C LEU A 80 -10.05 7.06 -3.08
N VAL A 81 -10.80 6.07 -2.60
CA VAL A 81 -10.45 4.65 -2.72
C VAL A 81 -10.29 4.25 -4.18
N GLY A 82 -11.20 4.68 -5.07
CA GLY A 82 -11.07 4.42 -6.51
C GLY A 82 -9.80 5.04 -7.12
N HIS A 83 -9.45 6.27 -6.75
CA HIS A 83 -8.20 6.91 -7.17
C HIS A 83 -6.96 6.18 -6.65
N LEU A 84 -6.97 5.75 -5.38
CA LEU A 84 -5.87 5.03 -4.75
C LEU A 84 -5.68 3.62 -5.33
N THR A 85 -6.78 2.95 -5.69
CA THR A 85 -6.75 1.65 -6.37
C THR A 85 -6.07 1.78 -7.73
N LYS A 86 -6.43 2.81 -8.53
CA LYS A 86 -5.81 3.06 -9.84
C LYS A 86 -4.30 3.28 -9.78
N VAL A 87 -3.79 3.83 -8.68
CA VAL A 87 -2.34 4.01 -8.49
C VAL A 87 -1.67 2.82 -7.80
N GLY A 88 -2.40 1.75 -7.47
CA GLY A 88 -1.87 0.53 -6.87
C GLY A 88 -1.61 0.65 -5.36
N ASN A 89 -2.43 1.40 -4.63
CA ASN A 89 -2.34 1.43 -3.16
C ASN A 89 -2.80 0.07 -2.59
N PRO A 90 -1.99 -0.59 -1.75
CA PRO A 90 -2.29 -1.95 -1.28
C PRO A 90 -3.57 -2.04 -0.44
N GLU A 91 -3.83 -1.05 0.43
CA GLU A 91 -5.05 -1.05 1.24
C GLU A 91 -6.29 -0.79 0.39
N ALA A 92 -6.20 0.09 -0.60
CA ALA A 92 -7.30 0.39 -1.51
C ALA A 92 -7.63 -0.79 -2.42
N CYS A 93 -6.61 -1.42 -3.03
CA CYS A 93 -6.74 -2.64 -3.80
C CYS A 93 -7.34 -3.76 -2.96
N PHE A 94 -6.89 -3.95 -1.72
CA PHE A 94 -7.50 -4.92 -0.80
C PHE A 94 -8.98 -4.65 -0.55
N LEU A 95 -9.37 -3.40 -0.27
CA LEU A 95 -10.78 -3.04 -0.03
C LEU A 95 -11.67 -3.30 -1.25
N ILE A 96 -11.21 -2.93 -2.45
CA ILE A 96 -11.95 -3.18 -3.69
C ILE A 96 -12.01 -4.68 -4.00
N GLY A 97 -10.90 -5.41 -3.80
CA GLY A 97 -10.85 -6.86 -3.95
C GLY A 97 -11.86 -7.58 -3.05
N MET A 98 -11.96 -7.16 -1.79
CA MET A 98 -12.97 -7.67 -0.85
C MET A 98 -14.40 -7.31 -1.31
N GLU A 99 -14.63 -6.08 -1.75
CA GLU A 99 -15.95 -5.69 -2.24
C GLU A 99 -16.39 -6.55 -3.43
N VAL A 100 -15.51 -6.79 -4.40
CA VAL A 100 -15.81 -7.61 -5.59
C VAL A 100 -15.98 -9.08 -5.21
N ALA A 101 -15.12 -9.63 -4.35
CA ALA A 101 -15.15 -11.02 -3.94
C ALA A 101 -16.44 -11.41 -3.18
N PHE A 102 -17.01 -10.47 -2.42
CA PHE A 102 -18.17 -10.71 -1.57
C PHE A 102 -19.44 -9.98 -2.03
N ARG A 103 -19.43 -9.31 -3.18
CA ARG A 103 -20.64 -8.73 -3.78
C ARG A 103 -21.62 -9.86 -4.13
N LYS A 104 -22.88 -9.74 -3.69
CA LYS A 104 -23.95 -10.74 -3.92
C LYS A 104 -23.94 -11.24 -5.38
N GLY A 105 -23.63 -12.53 -5.55
CA GLY A 105 -23.41 -13.18 -6.86
C GLY A 105 -22.19 -14.11 -6.80
N THR A 106 -22.01 -14.98 -7.80
CA THR A 106 -20.84 -15.87 -7.87
C THR A 106 -19.55 -15.03 -7.85
N PRO A 107 -18.59 -15.33 -6.96
CA PRO A 107 -17.31 -14.62 -6.95
C PRO A 107 -16.68 -14.70 -8.34
N LEU A 108 -16.43 -13.55 -8.97
CA LEU A 108 -15.62 -13.50 -10.19
C LEU A 108 -14.17 -13.72 -9.78
N ALA A 109 -13.80 -14.99 -9.60
CA ALA A 109 -12.49 -15.42 -9.12
C ALA A 109 -11.34 -14.72 -9.86
N SER A 110 -11.47 -14.51 -11.19
CA SER A 110 -10.46 -13.86 -12.03
C SER A 110 -10.28 -12.36 -11.81
N VAL A 111 -11.32 -11.63 -11.37
CA VAL A 111 -11.24 -10.17 -11.13
C VAL A 111 -10.75 -9.89 -9.72
N CYS A 112 -11.12 -10.73 -8.75
CA CYS A 112 -10.69 -10.60 -7.37
C CYS A 112 -9.18 -10.85 -7.20
N THR A 113 -8.61 -11.78 -7.97
CA THR A 113 -7.20 -12.16 -7.86
C THR A 113 -6.24 -11.05 -8.26
N ILE A 114 -6.59 -10.19 -9.22
CA ILE A 114 -5.72 -9.08 -9.66
C ILE A 114 -5.54 -8.04 -8.53
N GLU A 115 -6.63 -7.67 -7.86
CA GLU A 115 -6.56 -6.67 -6.78
C GLU A 115 -5.84 -7.22 -5.54
N PHE A 116 -6.07 -8.48 -5.19
CA PHE A 116 -5.33 -9.13 -4.11
C PHE A 116 -3.86 -9.36 -4.46
N GLN A 117 -3.55 -9.69 -5.71
CA GLN A 117 -2.17 -9.82 -6.19
C GLN A 117 -1.43 -8.48 -6.10
N HIS A 118 -2.00 -7.40 -6.61
CA HIS A 118 -1.38 -6.07 -6.49
C HIS A 118 -1.13 -5.69 -5.03
N ALA A 119 -2.11 -5.92 -4.14
CA ALA A 119 -1.91 -5.62 -2.72
C ALA A 119 -0.82 -6.50 -2.09
N ALA A 120 -0.74 -7.79 -2.44
CA ALA A 120 0.29 -8.71 -1.98
C ALA A 120 1.70 -8.32 -2.48
N GLU A 121 1.84 -7.93 -3.75
CA GLU A 121 3.11 -7.46 -4.32
C GLU A 121 3.69 -6.23 -3.59
N PHE A 122 2.84 -5.45 -2.94
CA PHE A 122 3.23 -4.31 -2.08
C PHE A 122 3.27 -4.65 -0.59
N GLY A 123 3.26 -5.93 -0.21
CA GLY A 123 3.46 -6.41 1.16
C GLY A 123 2.19 -6.44 2.04
N HIS A 124 0.99 -6.47 1.44
CA HIS A 124 -0.25 -6.58 2.21
C HIS A 124 -0.58 -8.05 2.55
N ASN A 125 -0.07 -8.54 3.67
CA ASN A 125 -0.15 -9.96 4.08
C ASN A 125 -1.58 -10.54 4.04
N LEU A 126 -2.59 -9.79 4.49
CA LEU A 126 -3.98 -10.25 4.45
C LEU A 126 -4.51 -10.42 3.02
N ALA A 127 -4.01 -9.62 2.07
CA ALA A 127 -4.40 -9.75 0.67
C ALA A 127 -3.80 -11.03 0.07
N ALA A 128 -2.54 -11.32 0.38
CA ALA A 128 -1.89 -12.57 0.00
C ALA A 128 -2.66 -13.79 0.52
N TYR A 129 -3.03 -13.78 1.81
CA TYR A 129 -3.77 -14.87 2.44
C TYR A 129 -5.17 -15.08 1.83
N VAL A 130 -5.96 -14.00 1.69
CA VAL A 130 -7.31 -14.09 1.11
C VAL A 130 -7.23 -14.50 -0.37
N GLY A 131 -6.27 -13.95 -1.12
CA GLY A 131 -6.02 -14.35 -2.50
C GLY A 131 -5.72 -15.84 -2.64
N ALA A 132 -4.88 -16.39 -1.76
CA ALA A 132 -4.56 -17.82 -1.74
C ALA A 132 -5.80 -18.69 -1.47
N ILE A 133 -6.68 -18.31 -0.53
CA ILE A 133 -7.93 -19.05 -0.26
C ILE A 133 -8.87 -19.02 -1.46
N LEU A 134 -9.02 -17.87 -2.11
CA LEU A 134 -9.91 -17.72 -3.26
C LEU A 134 -9.38 -18.52 -4.46
N LEU A 135 -8.07 -18.51 -4.69
CA LEU A 135 -7.43 -19.36 -5.70
C LEU A 135 -7.62 -20.84 -5.38
N TYR A 136 -7.36 -21.27 -4.14
CA TYR A 136 -7.55 -22.67 -3.75
C TYR A 136 -8.98 -23.16 -4.00
N ARG A 137 -9.99 -22.35 -3.64
CA ARG A 137 -11.40 -22.69 -3.88
C ARG A 137 -11.81 -22.68 -5.35
N ALA A 138 -11.11 -21.94 -6.20
CA ALA A 138 -11.40 -21.87 -7.62
C ALA A 138 -10.78 -23.03 -8.42
N ASN A 139 -9.82 -23.74 -7.86
CA ASN A 139 -9.06 -24.79 -8.53
C ASN A 139 -9.31 -26.16 -7.89
N ASP A 140 -10.48 -26.75 -8.17
CA ASP A 140 -10.72 -28.18 -7.95
C ASP A 140 -9.83 -29.07 -8.88
N ASP A 141 -8.97 -28.46 -9.72
CA ASP A 141 -8.05 -29.09 -10.66
C ASP A 141 -6.65 -28.43 -10.72
N ALA A 142 -5.75 -28.93 -9.87
CA ALA A 142 -4.29 -29.10 -9.96
C ALA A 142 -3.30 -27.97 -10.39
N VAL A 143 -3.66 -26.92 -11.12
CA VAL A 143 -2.65 -26.03 -11.77
C VAL A 143 -2.32 -24.75 -10.97
N SER A 144 -3.14 -24.33 -10.00
CA SER A 144 -2.94 -23.08 -9.22
C SER A 144 -2.35 -23.26 -7.81
N ASP A 145 -1.93 -24.47 -7.47
CA ASP A 145 -1.41 -24.82 -6.15
C ASP A 145 -0.05 -24.15 -5.85
N ASP A 146 0.73 -23.83 -6.88
CA ASP A 146 2.04 -23.19 -6.78
C ASP A 146 1.97 -21.71 -6.32
N VAL A 147 1.02 -20.94 -6.86
CA VAL A 147 0.78 -19.53 -6.48
C VAL A 147 0.25 -19.45 -5.06
N ALA A 148 -0.68 -20.33 -4.67
CA ALA A 148 -1.20 -20.40 -3.31
C ALA A 148 -0.08 -20.76 -2.31
N ARG A 149 0.77 -21.75 -2.62
CA ARG A 149 1.94 -22.10 -1.79
C ARG A 149 2.94 -20.95 -1.67
N ARG A 150 3.15 -20.17 -2.74
CA ARG A 150 4.04 -19.00 -2.69
C ARG A 150 3.55 -17.95 -1.70
N TYR A 151 2.26 -17.61 -1.72
CA TYR A 151 1.70 -16.64 -0.77
C TYR A 151 1.72 -17.13 0.68
N MET A 152 1.48 -18.43 0.92
CA MET A 152 1.58 -19.01 2.26
C MET A 152 3.00 -18.86 2.83
N ARG A 153 4.03 -19.17 2.03
CA ARG A 153 5.45 -19.01 2.45
C ARG A 153 5.83 -17.56 2.75
N GLU A 154 5.27 -16.61 2.00
CA GLU A 154 5.54 -15.18 2.18
C GLU A 154 4.90 -14.62 3.46
N VAL A 155 3.77 -15.19 3.90
CA VAL A 155 3.07 -14.81 5.13
C VAL A 155 3.62 -15.51 6.38
N GLU A 156 3.99 -16.79 6.25
CA GLU A 156 4.46 -17.61 7.37
C GLU A 156 5.90 -17.29 7.80
N GLY A 157 6.73 -16.81 6.87
CA GLY A 157 8.11 -16.45 7.19
C GLY A 157 9.02 -17.66 7.45
N GLU A 158 10.24 -17.54 6.96
CA GLU A 158 11.31 -18.52 7.05
C GLU A 158 11.85 -18.62 8.49
N GLU A 159 11.23 -19.46 9.33
CA GLU A 159 11.78 -19.77 10.67
C GLU A 159 12.97 -20.76 10.64
N ASP A 160 13.32 -21.37 9.50
CA ASP A 160 14.28 -22.49 9.45
C ASP A 160 15.67 -22.20 8.86
N ALA A 161 15.96 -20.99 8.38
CA ALA A 161 17.29 -20.72 7.78
C ALA A 161 18.38 -20.31 8.80
N VAL A 162 18.02 -19.82 10.00
CA VAL A 162 19.00 -19.39 11.01
C VAL A 162 19.47 -20.54 11.90
N ALA A 163 18.69 -21.62 12.03
CA ALA A 163 19.07 -22.80 12.80
C ALA A 163 20.11 -23.69 12.07
N ALA A 164 20.08 -23.75 10.74
CA ALA A 164 21.03 -24.56 9.96
C ALA A 164 22.43 -23.94 9.84
N ALA A 165 22.55 -22.60 9.86
CA ALA A 165 23.84 -21.92 9.79
C ALA A 165 24.62 -21.94 11.13
N ALA A 166 23.91 -22.01 12.27
CA ALA A 166 24.52 -22.06 13.59
C ALA A 166 25.09 -23.46 13.95
N ALA A 167 24.61 -24.52 13.30
CA ALA A 167 25.05 -25.90 13.56
C ALA A 167 26.36 -26.28 12.82
N GLY A 168 26.86 -25.44 11.90
CA GLY A 168 28.01 -25.78 11.04
C GLY A 168 29.39 -25.34 11.51
N HIS A 169 29.51 -24.63 12.64
CA HIS A 169 30.78 -24.01 13.07
C HIS A 169 31.37 -24.54 14.40
N GLY A 170 31.04 -25.77 14.79
CA GLY A 170 31.50 -26.35 16.06
C GLY A 170 31.90 -27.81 16.00
N CYS A 171 32.91 -28.17 15.19
CA CYS A 171 33.66 -29.42 15.38
C CYS A 171 35.02 -29.37 14.68
N LEU A 172 36.02 -28.79 15.35
CA LEU A 172 37.42 -29.16 15.20
C LEU A 172 38.04 -29.14 16.60
N HIS A 173 38.21 -30.31 17.21
CA HIS A 173 39.20 -30.58 18.24
C HIS A 173 39.74 -31.99 18.07
#